data_AF-A0A1E3W6M0-F1
#
_entry.id   AF-A0A1E3W6M0-F1
#
_cell.length_a   1.000
_cell.length_b   1.000
_cell.length_c   1.000
_cell.angle_alpha   90.00
_cell.angle_beta   90.00
_cell.angle_gamma   90.00
#
_symmetry.space_group_name_H-M   'P 1'
#
loop_
_entity.id
_entity.type
_entity.pdbx_description
1 polymer ?
#
loop_
_entity_poly.entity_id
_entity_poly.type
_entity_poly.pdbx_seq_one_letter_code
_entity_poly.pdbx_strand_id
1 'polypeptide(L)'
;MRAALAQVLPSATKFRRVGLVSYGPGPYNQCNVSLDLKPTANAAKPIMRAVSRLVPAGKTPLTSGFEQAAEALDYRNKPGVIVVVTDGEETCGRSPCDVAKMLHDNAAQLTIHVIGFRYSGFSWTGQNSIMDLMCIADQNNGMYIKANDESELVEALEKTLDCPMVSQAPLAPLVR
;
A
#
# COMPACT_ATOMS: atom_id res chain seq x y z
N MET A 1 -9.87 -3.85 8.43
CA MET A 1 -8.50 -4.12 7.92
C MET A 1 -8.01 -5.55 8.19
N ARG A 2 -7.85 -6.03 9.43
CA ARG A 2 -7.32 -7.38 9.69
C ARG A 2 -8.11 -8.50 9.01
N ALA A 3 -9.44 -8.44 9.11
CA ALA A 3 -10.32 -9.42 8.49
C ALA A 3 -10.25 -9.36 6.95
N ALA A 4 -10.28 -8.16 6.35
CA ALA A 4 -10.06 -7.99 4.90
C ALA A 4 -8.72 -8.59 4.42
N LEU A 5 -7.62 -8.32 5.13
CA LEU A 5 -6.31 -8.92 4.81
C LEU A 5 -6.34 -10.45 4.92
N ALA A 6 -7.01 -11.00 5.93
CA ALA A 6 -7.15 -12.45 6.10
C ALA A 6 -7.87 -13.12 4.92
N GLN A 7 -8.82 -12.40 4.28
CA GLN A 7 -9.54 -12.87 3.11
C GLN A 7 -8.67 -12.81 1.84
N VAL A 8 -7.95 -11.71 1.62
CA VAL A 8 -7.25 -11.46 0.33
C VAL A 8 -5.86 -12.10 0.27
N LEU A 9 -5.10 -12.08 1.37
CA LEU A 9 -3.70 -12.52 1.37
C LEU A 9 -3.47 -13.97 0.92
N PRO A 10 -4.32 -14.97 1.25
CA PRO A 10 -4.13 -16.34 0.76
C PRO A 10 -4.05 -16.43 -0.76
N SER A 11 -4.88 -15.68 -1.48
CA SER A 11 -4.86 -15.62 -2.95
C SER A 11 -3.69 -14.76 -3.45
N ALA A 12 -3.58 -13.53 -2.93
CA ALA A 12 -2.58 -12.54 -3.38
C ALA A 12 -1.11 -12.98 -3.19
N THR A 13 -0.83 -13.89 -2.26
CA THR A 13 0.52 -14.38 -1.95
C THR A 13 0.86 -15.71 -2.60
N LYS A 14 -0.08 -16.34 -3.32
CA LYS A 14 0.10 -17.65 -3.96
C LYS A 14 1.09 -17.61 -5.12
N PHE A 15 1.06 -16.54 -5.90
CA PHE A 15 1.86 -16.39 -7.12
C PHE A 15 2.85 -15.22 -7.05
N ARG A 16 2.88 -14.49 -5.93
CA ARG A 16 3.64 -13.26 -5.77
C ARG A 16 4.42 -13.30 -4.47
N ARG A 17 5.64 -12.73 -4.49
CA ARG A 17 6.36 -12.44 -3.25
C ARG A 17 5.77 -11.17 -2.66
N VAL A 18 5.27 -11.23 -1.43
CA VAL A 18 4.64 -10.09 -0.76
C VAL A 18 5.40 -9.79 0.52
N GLY A 19 5.65 -8.51 0.76
CA GLY A 19 6.26 -8.00 1.99
C GLY A 19 5.23 -7.25 2.84
N LEU A 20 5.67 -6.76 3.99
CA LEU A 20 4.90 -5.90 4.87
C LEU A 20 5.81 -4.81 5.42
N VAL A 21 5.40 -3.56 5.22
CA VAL A 21 5.88 -2.41 5.97
C VAL A 21 4.70 -1.91 6.80
N SER A 22 4.93 -1.66 8.08
CA SER A 22 3.97 -0.95 8.94
C SER A 22 4.53 0.39 9.36
N TYR A 23 3.65 1.33 9.64
CA TYR A 23 4.00 2.62 10.18
C TYR A 23 2.98 3.03 11.25
N GLY A 24 3.45 3.83 12.20
CA GLY A 24 2.63 4.35 13.28
C GLY A 24 2.60 3.58 14.61
N PRO A 25 2.88 2.27 14.75
CA PRO A 25 2.97 1.67 16.08
C PRO A 25 4.00 2.37 16.98
N GLY A 26 3.63 2.60 18.25
CA GLY A 26 4.48 3.24 19.25
C GLY A 26 3.90 4.55 19.82
N PRO A 27 4.70 5.31 20.57
CA PRO A 27 4.26 6.57 21.20
C PRO A 27 3.69 7.58 20.20
N TYR A 28 2.66 8.33 20.61
CA TYR A 28 1.89 9.25 19.76
C TYR A 28 2.73 10.28 19.00
N ASN A 29 3.87 10.72 19.55
CA ASN A 29 4.71 11.77 18.99
C ASN A 29 5.81 11.26 18.03
N GLN A 30 5.85 9.96 17.71
CA GLN A 30 6.91 9.36 16.89
C GLN A 30 6.46 9.00 15.48
N CYS A 31 7.38 9.14 14.53
CA CYS A 31 7.22 8.83 13.11
C CYS A 31 7.86 7.48 12.79
N ASN A 32 7.31 6.41 13.38
CA ASN A 32 7.89 5.07 13.31
C ASN A 32 7.47 4.34 12.03
N VAL A 33 8.43 3.67 11.41
CA VAL A 33 8.24 2.75 10.27
C VAL A 33 9.03 1.49 10.52
N SER A 34 8.45 0.33 10.23
CA SER A 34 9.06 -0.99 10.39
C SER A 34 8.88 -1.81 9.12
N LEU A 35 9.99 -2.38 8.62
CA LEU A 35 9.97 -3.44 7.63
C LEU A 35 9.74 -4.78 8.34
N ASP A 36 8.46 -5.13 8.54
CA ASP A 36 8.06 -6.34 9.28
C ASP A 36 8.31 -7.62 8.49
N LEU A 37 8.26 -7.55 7.15
CA LEU A 37 8.52 -8.70 6.29
C LEU A 37 9.06 -8.25 4.93
N LYS A 38 10.24 -8.76 4.53
CA LYS A 38 10.74 -8.62 3.16
C LYS A 38 9.87 -9.41 2.17
N PRO A 39 9.80 -9.05 0.88
CA PRO A 39 9.06 -9.79 -0.13
C PRO A 39 9.34 -11.31 -0.10
N THR A 40 8.34 -12.08 0.32
CA THR A 40 8.45 -13.52 0.59
C THR A 40 7.32 -14.28 -0.10
N ALA A 41 7.61 -15.48 -0.64
CA ALA A 41 6.59 -16.33 -1.25
C ALA A 41 5.65 -16.93 -0.20
N ASN A 42 4.37 -17.14 -0.52
CA ASN A 42 3.38 -17.72 0.40
C ASN A 42 3.31 -16.99 1.76
N ALA A 43 3.43 -15.67 1.73
CA ALA A 43 3.60 -14.83 2.92
C ALA A 43 2.32 -14.55 3.71
N ALA A 44 1.15 -15.08 3.34
CA ALA A 44 -0.10 -14.79 4.05
C ALA A 44 -0.02 -15.03 5.57
N LYS A 45 0.49 -16.19 6.00
CA LYS A 45 0.63 -16.53 7.43
C LYS A 45 1.61 -15.59 8.17
N PRO A 46 2.85 -15.36 7.72
CA PRO A 46 3.75 -14.43 8.40
C PRO A 46 3.23 -12.99 8.43
N ILE A 47 2.62 -12.50 7.34
CA ILE A 47 1.99 -11.16 7.30
C ILE A 47 0.88 -11.06 8.35
N MET A 48 -0.05 -12.03 8.39
CA MET A 48 -1.14 -12.00 9.37
C MET A 48 -0.64 -12.06 10.83
N ARG A 49 0.46 -12.77 11.10
CA ARG A 49 1.08 -12.78 12.44
C ARG A 49 1.65 -11.42 12.83
N ALA A 50 2.31 -10.73 11.91
CA ALA A 50 2.82 -9.38 12.15
C ALA A 50 1.66 -8.38 12.37
N VAL A 51 0.70 -8.35 11.43
CA VAL A 51 -0.47 -7.46 11.50
C VAL A 51 -1.29 -7.65 12.78
N SER A 52 -1.44 -8.89 13.26
CA SER A 52 -2.20 -9.18 14.49
C SER A 52 -1.54 -8.60 15.74
N ARG A 53 -0.24 -8.29 15.72
CA ARG A 53 0.51 -7.71 16.84
C ARG A 53 0.58 -6.19 16.82
N LEU A 54 0.18 -5.56 15.71
CA LEU A 54 0.23 -4.10 15.58
C LEU A 54 -0.78 -3.42 16.50
N VAL A 55 -0.33 -2.41 17.24
CA VAL A 55 -1.17 -1.55 18.06
C VAL A 55 -1.11 -0.13 17.47
N PRO A 56 -2.18 0.36 16.83
CA PRO A 56 -2.22 1.73 16.29
C PRO A 56 -2.16 2.76 17.43
N ALA A 57 -1.25 3.74 17.35
CA ALA A 57 -1.13 4.80 18.36
C ALA A 57 -0.31 6.03 17.91
N GLY A 58 0.73 5.87 17.09
CA GLY A 58 1.64 6.94 16.66
C GLY A 58 1.14 7.79 15.50
N LYS A 59 2.04 8.65 14.98
CA LYS A 59 1.81 9.45 13.77
C LYS A 59 1.75 8.57 12.52
N THR A 60 1.39 9.20 11.40
CA THR A 60 1.25 8.59 10.08
C THR A 60 2.40 9.04 9.16
N PRO A 61 3.62 8.43 9.23
CA PRO A 61 4.72 8.73 8.32
C PRO A 61 4.55 7.98 6.98
N LEU A 62 3.53 8.34 6.21
CA LEU A 62 3.23 7.77 4.89
C LEU A 62 4.46 7.76 3.98
N THR A 63 5.15 8.90 3.85
CA THR A 63 6.29 9.05 2.95
C THR A 63 7.39 8.05 3.26
N SER A 64 7.75 7.96 4.54
CA SER A 64 8.79 7.04 4.99
C SER A 64 8.35 5.58 4.85
N GLY A 65 7.04 5.30 5.00
CA GLY A 65 6.45 3.98 4.79
C GLY A 65 6.62 3.46 3.37
N PHE A 66 6.17 4.22 2.37
CA PHE A 66 6.26 3.76 0.99
C PHE A 66 7.68 3.86 0.41
N GLU A 67 8.53 4.76 0.90
CA GLU A 67 9.98 4.73 0.59
C GLU A 67 10.64 3.44 1.10
N GLN A 68 10.37 3.04 2.35
CA GLN A 68 10.92 1.80 2.89
C GLN A 68 10.41 0.56 2.13
N ALA A 69 9.15 0.59 1.67
CA ALA A 69 8.61 -0.44 0.80
C ALA A 69 9.31 -0.47 -0.58
N ALA A 70 9.57 0.69 -1.17
CA ALA A 70 10.29 0.81 -2.45
C ALA A 70 11.72 0.24 -2.35
N GLU A 71 12.45 0.60 -1.29
CA GLU A 71 13.80 0.04 -1.05
C GLU A 71 13.76 -1.47 -0.82
N ALA A 72 12.76 -1.99 -0.09
CA ALA A 72 12.59 -3.43 0.12
C ALA A 72 12.27 -4.21 -1.17
N LEU A 73 11.75 -3.52 -2.20
CA LEU A 73 11.47 -4.06 -3.53
C LEU A 73 12.65 -3.95 -4.49
N ASP A 74 13.75 -3.27 -4.10
CA ASP A 74 14.86 -2.97 -5.02
C ASP A 74 14.36 -2.20 -6.27
N TYR A 75 13.51 -1.20 -6.03
CA TYR A 75 12.67 -0.55 -7.04
C TYR A 75 13.44 0.07 -8.23
N ARG A 76 14.71 0.44 -8.04
CA ARG A 76 15.57 0.97 -9.11
C ARG A 76 15.96 -0.10 -10.14
N ASN A 77 15.95 -1.38 -9.74
CA ASN A 77 16.44 -2.49 -10.56
C ASN A 77 15.34 -3.50 -10.93
N LYS A 78 14.17 -3.44 -10.29
CA LYS A 78 13.10 -4.43 -10.46
C LYS A 78 11.72 -3.76 -10.51
N PRO A 79 10.79 -4.28 -11.33
CA PRO A 79 9.40 -3.86 -11.25
C PRO A 79 8.83 -4.22 -9.87
N GLY A 80 7.97 -3.34 -9.36
CA GLY A 80 7.41 -3.49 -8.03
C GLY A 80 6.04 -2.85 -7.91
N VAL A 81 5.21 -3.40 -7.03
CA VAL A 81 3.90 -2.82 -6.69
C VAL A 81 3.88 -2.58 -5.19
N ILE A 82 3.56 -1.35 -4.80
CA ILE A 82 3.28 -0.95 -3.43
C ILE A 82 1.79 -0.68 -3.33
N VAL A 83 1.14 -1.22 -2.30
CA VAL A 83 -0.24 -0.88 -1.96
C VAL A 83 -0.22 -0.22 -0.58
N VAL A 84 -0.41 1.10 -0.57
CA VAL A 84 -0.53 1.90 0.65
C VAL A 84 -1.97 1.80 1.14
N VAL A 85 -2.18 1.45 2.40
CA VAL A 85 -3.51 1.49 3.04
C VAL A 85 -3.44 2.45 4.21
N THR A 86 -4.19 3.55 4.16
CA THR A 86 -4.17 4.59 5.19
C THR A 86 -5.57 5.09 5.53
N ASP A 87 -5.79 5.42 6.80
CA ASP A 87 -7.00 6.07 7.33
C ASP A 87 -6.79 7.56 7.66
N GLY A 88 -5.56 8.06 7.50
CA GLY A 88 -5.18 9.43 7.85
C GLY A 88 -4.13 10.03 6.91
N GLU A 89 -3.98 11.35 7.01
CA GLU A 89 -3.01 12.13 6.26
C GLU A 89 -1.58 11.95 6.79
N GLU A 90 -0.60 12.39 6.00
CA GLU A 90 0.79 12.48 6.45
C GLU A 90 0.93 13.50 7.60
N THR A 91 1.52 13.09 8.72
CA THR A 91 1.62 13.91 9.95
C THR A 91 3.05 14.08 10.47
N CYS A 92 4.04 13.65 9.68
CA CYS A 92 5.47 13.72 9.96
C CYS A 92 6.21 14.78 9.14
N GLY A 93 5.48 15.67 8.45
CA GLY A 93 6.01 16.93 7.93
C GLY A 93 6.68 16.85 6.56
N ARG A 94 6.43 15.78 5.80
CA ARG A 94 6.90 15.63 4.42
C ARG A 94 5.74 15.73 3.44
N SER A 95 6.03 16.14 2.21
CA SER A 95 5.06 16.19 1.11
C SER A 95 4.94 14.82 0.44
N PRO A 96 3.80 14.12 0.54
CA PRO A 96 3.67 12.80 -0.07
C PRO A 96 3.76 12.83 -1.59
N CYS A 97 3.22 13.87 -2.21
CA CYS A 97 3.25 14.08 -3.66
C CYS A 97 4.68 14.25 -4.18
N ASP A 98 5.51 15.07 -3.51
CA ASP A 98 6.91 15.29 -3.93
C ASP A 98 7.76 14.03 -3.81
N VAL A 99 7.57 13.26 -2.73
CA VAL A 99 8.29 12.00 -2.52
C VAL A 99 7.84 10.95 -3.53
N ALA A 100 6.54 10.86 -3.82
CA ALA A 100 6.00 9.96 -4.82
C ALA A 100 6.54 10.28 -6.23
N LYS A 101 6.64 11.57 -6.58
CA LYS A 101 7.27 12.03 -7.84
C LYS A 101 8.75 11.64 -7.90
N MET A 102 9.50 11.89 -6.83
CA MET A 102 10.91 11.50 -6.74
C MET A 102 11.10 9.99 -6.96
N LEU A 103 10.25 9.14 -6.37
CA LEU A 103 10.36 7.69 -6.56
C LEU A 103 10.09 7.30 -8.02
N HIS A 104 9.08 7.88 -8.66
CA HIS A 104 8.78 7.64 -10.07
C HIS A 104 9.98 8.02 -10.97
N ASP A 105 10.56 9.20 -10.77
CA ASP A 105 11.70 9.70 -11.54
C ASP A 105 12.93 8.78 -11.43
N ASN A 106 13.05 8.02 -10.34
CA ASN A 106 14.15 7.08 -10.10
C ASN A 106 13.83 5.61 -10.44
N ALA A 107 12.58 5.29 -10.80
CA ALA A 107 12.13 3.93 -11.08
C ALA A 107 10.81 3.88 -11.86
N ALA A 108 10.91 3.93 -13.19
CA ALA A 108 9.75 3.92 -14.08
C ALA A 108 8.87 2.65 -14.00
N GLN A 109 9.33 1.58 -13.35
CA GLN A 109 8.59 0.32 -13.19
C GLN A 109 8.03 0.10 -11.78
N LEU A 110 8.06 1.13 -10.92
CA LEU A 110 7.39 1.11 -9.63
C LEU A 110 5.96 1.61 -9.77
N THR A 111 4.99 0.82 -9.33
CA THR A 111 3.59 1.23 -9.21
C THR A 111 3.22 1.40 -7.74
N ILE A 112 2.56 2.52 -7.40
CA ILE A 112 2.06 2.77 -6.05
C ILE A 112 0.56 2.96 -6.07
N HIS A 113 -0.19 1.98 -5.59
CA HIS A 113 -1.63 2.12 -5.33
C HIS A 113 -1.85 2.67 -3.93
N VAL A 114 -2.94 3.41 -3.75
CA VAL A 114 -3.34 4.00 -2.48
C VAL A 114 -4.79 3.66 -2.17
N ILE A 115 -5.03 3.07 -1.01
CA ILE A 115 -6.35 2.78 -0.48
C ILE A 115 -6.59 3.68 0.73
N GLY A 116 -7.52 4.63 0.59
CA GLY A 116 -8.01 5.45 1.70
C GLY A 116 -9.10 4.71 2.47
N PHE A 117 -8.75 4.07 3.59
CA PHE A 117 -9.67 3.26 4.38
C PHE A 117 -10.30 4.08 5.52
N ARG A 118 -11.63 4.26 5.52
CA ARG A 118 -12.36 5.11 6.49
C ARG A 118 -11.82 6.53 6.58
N TYR A 119 -11.25 7.00 5.48
CA TYR A 119 -10.62 8.30 5.39
C TYR A 119 -11.68 9.40 5.38
N SER A 120 -11.73 10.21 6.44
CA SER A 120 -12.45 11.47 6.43
C SER A 120 -11.53 12.55 5.85
N GLY A 121 -12.01 13.33 4.89
CA GLY A 121 -11.23 14.39 4.22
C GLY A 121 -10.85 15.57 5.12
N PHE A 122 -10.83 15.37 6.43
CA PHE A 122 -10.44 16.36 7.41
C PHE A 122 -8.92 16.43 7.46
N SER A 123 -8.37 17.60 7.15
CA SER A 123 -6.95 17.86 7.38
C SER A 123 -6.76 18.50 8.75
N TRP A 124 -5.98 17.84 9.60
CA TRP A 124 -5.46 18.38 10.85
C TRP A 124 -4.31 19.37 10.61
N THR A 125 -3.66 19.28 9.45
CA THR A 125 -2.49 20.11 9.08
C THR A 125 -2.81 21.30 8.17
N GLY A 126 -4.04 21.39 7.63
CA GLY A 126 -4.44 22.42 6.67
C GLY A 126 -4.00 22.14 5.22
N GLN A 127 -3.50 20.95 4.94
CA GLN A 127 -3.11 20.48 3.60
C GLN A 127 -4.27 19.76 2.91
N ASN A 128 -4.27 19.69 1.58
CA ASN A 128 -5.31 18.96 0.83
C ASN A 128 -5.03 17.47 0.86
N SER A 129 -5.39 16.87 1.99
CA SER A 129 -4.98 15.54 2.41
C SER A 129 -5.45 14.40 1.48
N ILE A 130 -6.62 14.54 0.85
CA ILE A 130 -7.08 13.64 -0.21
C ILE A 130 -6.28 13.81 -1.50
N MET A 131 -5.95 15.06 -1.88
CA MET A 131 -5.21 15.35 -3.11
C MET A 131 -3.79 14.78 -3.05
N ASP A 132 -3.18 14.74 -1.87
CA ASP A 132 -1.89 14.08 -1.68
C ASP A 132 -1.98 12.58 -1.95
N LEU A 133 -3.01 11.90 -1.42
CA LEU A 133 -3.22 10.47 -1.67
C LEU A 133 -3.46 10.17 -3.15
N MET A 134 -4.24 11.01 -3.83
CA MET A 134 -4.46 10.90 -5.27
C MET A 134 -3.15 11.15 -6.05
N CYS A 135 -2.39 12.18 -5.68
CA CYS A 135 -1.11 12.48 -6.32
C CYS A 135 -0.12 11.30 -6.21
N ILE A 136 -0.01 10.67 -5.04
CA ILE A 136 0.90 9.51 -4.87
C ILE A 136 0.61 8.44 -5.94
N ALA A 137 -0.67 8.11 -6.12
CA ALA A 137 -1.10 7.13 -7.09
C ALA A 137 -0.87 7.61 -8.53
N ASP A 138 -1.28 8.84 -8.86
CA ASP A 138 -1.17 9.39 -10.21
C ASP A 138 0.29 9.51 -10.68
N GLN A 139 1.20 9.93 -9.81
CA GLN A 139 2.63 10.03 -10.13
C GLN A 139 3.28 8.65 -10.37
N ASN A 140 2.69 7.56 -9.87
CA ASN A 140 3.29 6.23 -9.92
C ASN A 140 2.41 5.23 -10.69
N ASN A 141 1.64 5.71 -11.67
CA ASN A 141 0.79 4.88 -12.55
C ASN A 141 -0.14 3.93 -11.75
N GLY A 142 -0.55 4.37 -10.56
CA GLY A 142 -1.31 3.60 -9.60
C GLY A 142 -2.80 3.86 -9.66
N MET A 143 -3.48 3.46 -8.58
CA MET A 143 -4.91 3.68 -8.39
C MET A 143 -5.09 4.27 -7.00
N TYR A 144 -5.90 5.32 -6.90
CA TYR A 144 -6.49 5.73 -5.63
C TYR A 144 -7.88 5.10 -5.50
N ILE A 145 -8.12 4.37 -4.41
CA ILE A 145 -9.42 3.75 -4.10
C ILE A 145 -9.82 4.15 -2.69
N LYS A 146 -11.02 4.71 -2.54
CA LYS A 146 -11.61 4.95 -1.22
C LYS A 146 -12.41 3.72 -0.79
N ALA A 147 -12.25 3.30 0.46
CA ALA A 147 -13.01 2.21 1.07
C ALA A 147 -13.52 2.65 2.45
N ASN A 148 -14.81 2.52 2.72
CA ASN A 148 -15.47 2.99 3.94
C ASN A 148 -15.73 1.83 4.92
N ASP A 149 -15.81 0.61 4.41
CA ASP A 149 -16.05 -0.59 5.21
C ASP A 149 -15.17 -1.77 4.80
N GLU A 150 -15.36 -2.90 5.48
CA GLU A 150 -14.55 -4.08 5.26
C GLU A 150 -14.74 -4.68 3.86
N SER A 151 -15.96 -4.66 3.32
CA SER A 151 -16.26 -5.22 2.00
C SER A 151 -15.56 -4.39 0.92
N GLU A 152 -15.70 -3.07 0.99
CA GLU A 152 -15.03 -2.15 0.06
C GLU A 152 -13.49 -2.27 0.17
N LEU A 153 -12.97 -2.53 1.37
CA LEU A 153 -11.53 -2.76 1.57
C LEU A 153 -11.07 -4.09 0.94
N VAL A 154 -11.89 -5.15 1.02
CA VAL A 154 -11.60 -6.43 0.33
C VAL A 154 -11.52 -6.18 -1.18
N GLU A 155 -12.53 -5.54 -1.77
CA GLU A 155 -12.57 -5.23 -3.20
C GLU A 155 -11.38 -4.38 -3.65
N ALA A 156 -11.04 -3.35 -2.88
CA ALA A 156 -9.89 -2.48 -3.16
C ALA A 156 -8.55 -3.25 -3.08
N LEU A 157 -8.39 -4.12 -2.08
CA LEU A 157 -7.21 -4.96 -1.94
C LEU A 157 -7.12 -5.97 -3.08
N GLU A 158 -8.22 -6.63 -3.45
CA GLU A 158 -8.23 -7.56 -4.59
C GLU A 158 -7.84 -6.84 -5.87
N LYS A 159 -8.43 -5.68 -6.15
CA LYS A 159 -8.13 -4.90 -7.36
C LYS A 159 -6.68 -4.42 -7.45
N THR A 160 -6.07 -4.06 -6.32
CA THR A 160 -4.69 -3.54 -6.27
C THR A 160 -3.63 -4.63 -6.10
N LEU A 161 -4.01 -5.78 -5.56
CA LEU A 161 -3.15 -6.95 -5.37
C LEU A 161 -3.39 -8.02 -6.42
N ASP A 162 -4.23 -7.77 -7.43
CA ASP A 162 -4.43 -8.72 -8.52
C ASP A 162 -3.10 -8.94 -9.27
N CYS A 163 -3.01 -10.08 -9.93
CA CYS A 163 -1.85 -10.45 -10.71
C CYS A 163 -1.96 -9.77 -12.08
N PRO A 164 -1.08 -8.81 -12.44
CA PRO A 164 -1.17 -8.13 -13.74
C PRO A 164 -1.06 -9.09 -14.94
N MET A 165 -0.51 -10.30 -14.75
CA MET A 165 -0.48 -11.33 -15.79
C MET A 165 -1.85 -11.93 -16.12
N VAL A 166 -2.83 -11.89 -15.21
CA VAL A 166 -4.20 -12.40 -15.48
C VAL A 166 -4.97 -11.42 -16.38
N SER A 167 -4.70 -10.11 -16.26
CA SER A 167 -5.33 -9.08 -17.09
C SER A 167 -4.81 -9.03 -18.54
N GLN A 168 -3.68 -9.69 -18.85
CA GLN A 168 -3.09 -9.71 -20.19
C GLN A 168 -3.19 -11.07 -20.89
N ALA A 169 -3.81 -12.08 -20.25
CA ALA A 169 -4.06 -13.34 -20.91
C ALA A 169 -5.10 -13.12 -22.04
N PRO A 170 -4.78 -13.44 -23.31
CA PRO A 170 -5.78 -13.41 -24.37
C PRO A 170 -6.93 -14.34 -23.99
N LEU A 171 -8.18 -13.90 -24.18
CA LEU A 171 -9.34 -14.78 -24.07
C LEU A 171 -9.10 -16.00 -24.97
N ALA A 172 -8.86 -17.16 -24.35
CA ALA A 172 -8.80 -18.41 -25.10
C ALA A 172 -10.16 -18.60 -25.79
N PRO A 173 -10.20 -18.90 -27.11
CA PRO A 173 -11.46 -19.11 -27.79
C PRO A 173 -12.21 -20.26 -27.13
N LEU A 174 -13.48 -20.05 -26.80
CA LEU A 174 -14.38 -21.12 -26.41
C LEU A 174 -14.47 -22.09 -27.60
N VAL A 175 -13.87 -23.27 -27.43
CA VAL A 175 -13.99 -24.37 -28.39
C VAL A 175 -15.45 -24.80 -28.39
N ARG A 176 -16.06 -24.83 -29.59
CA ARG A 176 -17.45 -25.18 -29.86
C ARG A 176 -17.78 -26.63 -29.48
#